data_AF-A0AAW8Z0Z6-F1
#
_entry.id   AF-A0AAW8Z0Z6-F1
#
_cell.length_a   1.000
_cell.length_b   1.000
_cell.length_c   1.000
_cell.angle_alpha   90.00
_cell.angle_beta   90.00
_cell.angle_gamma   90.00
#
_symmetry.space_group_name_H-M   'P 1'
#
loop_
_entity.id
_entity.type
_entity.pdbx_description
1 polymer ?
#
loop_
_entity_poly.entity_id
_entity_poly.type
_entity_poly.pdbx_seq_one_letter_code
_entity_poly.pdbx_strand_id
1 'polypeptide(L)'
;MIPSAIKELDSALNKVRSEMINQMNKAGAKIGGGETKVLTTEARLASTAKKTIASKGHKPAPLSHYIHKEGWPDLRAYKKDGPLGEKIFPDIHSFSIKVPIQPKLLKAGSKVPLFRVVERVNPSKSGGYWAEKMSENGKAWRLDCAVKGAWSTNGAYVVLDHVPTIAEMRKLGIRVSDDWDGLRVWRGKIAEQLDNESSLEKGHQATNLLLPGGDIQIFINFRDPHNLPVKEYIDKILKEKPTNWNDSKIPTQSETMVEYLEKRERSAKIVQQGQVLRGISSTTRAGVEYQQNKQTEKR
;
A
#
# COMPACT_ATOMS: atom_id res chain seq x y z
N MET A 1 -29.72 16.31 -15.90
CA MET A 1 -29.04 15.82 -17.12
C MET A 1 -28.14 16.94 -17.61
N ILE A 2 -26.81 16.78 -17.59
CA ILE A 2 -25.93 17.73 -18.27
C ILE A 2 -26.03 17.40 -19.77
N PRO A 3 -26.46 18.32 -20.64
CA PRO A 3 -26.64 18.06 -22.07
C PRO A 3 -25.36 17.49 -22.69
N SER A 4 -25.48 16.47 -23.55
CA SER A 4 -24.36 15.83 -24.28
C SER A 4 -23.45 16.86 -24.97
N ALA A 5 -24.04 17.94 -25.48
CA ALA A 5 -23.35 19.07 -26.08
C ALA A 5 -22.31 19.74 -25.16
N ILE A 6 -22.55 19.79 -23.84
CA ILE A 6 -21.59 20.37 -22.88
C ILE A 6 -20.40 19.44 -22.66
N LYS A 7 -20.62 18.12 -22.66
CA LYS A 7 -19.53 17.13 -22.55
C LYS A 7 -18.67 17.09 -23.82
N GLU A 8 -19.30 17.23 -24.98
CA GLU A 8 -18.60 17.32 -26.26
C GLU A 8 -17.78 18.61 -26.36
N LEU A 9 -18.32 19.74 -25.87
CA LEU A 9 -17.60 21.01 -25.81
C LEU A 9 -16.39 20.94 -24.89
N ASP A 10 -16.53 20.33 -23.71
CA ASP A 10 -15.43 20.17 -22.75
C ASP A 10 -14.33 19.22 -23.29
N SER A 11 -14.72 18.13 -23.95
CA SER A 11 -13.79 17.23 -24.65
C SER A 11 -13.03 17.96 -25.77
N ALA A 12 -13.72 18.79 -26.55
CA ALA A 12 -13.11 19.59 -27.61
C ALA A 12 -12.13 20.64 -27.06
N LEU A 13 -12.51 21.35 -26.00
CA LEU A 13 -11.65 22.33 -25.32
C LEU A 13 -10.38 21.68 -24.74
N ASN A 14 -10.50 20.50 -24.13
CA ASN A 14 -9.36 19.75 -23.61
C ASN A 14 -8.41 19.27 -24.72
N LYS A 15 -8.96 18.92 -25.89
CA LYS A 15 -8.18 18.51 -27.06
C LYS A 15 -7.40 19.69 -27.66
N VAL A 16 -8.05 20.85 -27.79
CA VAL A 16 -7.40 22.10 -28.24
C VAL A 16 -6.29 22.52 -27.28
N ARG A 17 -6.56 22.48 -25.97
CA ARG A 17 -5.57 22.83 -24.94
C ARG A 17 -4.35 21.91 -24.96
N SER A 18 -4.56 20.61 -25.16
CA SER A 18 -3.49 19.61 -25.25
C SER A 18 -2.62 19.82 -26.50
N GLU A 19 -3.24 20.13 -27.64
CA GLU A 19 -2.52 20.38 -28.89
C GLU A 19 -1.73 21.69 -28.84
N MET A 20 -2.30 22.73 -28.23
CA MET A 20 -1.61 24.02 -28.04
C MET A 20 -0.32 23.85 -27.22
N ILE A 21 -0.37 23.01 -26.18
CA ILE A 21 0.80 22.71 -25.33
C ILE A 21 1.81 21.82 -26.05
N ASN A 22 1.34 20.86 -26.86
CA ASN A 22 2.21 20.05 -27.71
C ASN A 22 2.98 20.93 -28.71
N GLN A 23 2.30 21.89 -29.33
CA GLN A 23 2.92 22.87 -30.23
C GLN A 23 3.89 23.80 -29.49
N MET A 24 3.56 24.31 -28.30
CA MET A 24 4.48 25.12 -27.48
C MET A 24 5.74 24.35 -27.06
N ASN A 25 5.60 23.05 -26.77
CA ASN A 25 6.74 22.19 -26.42
C ASN A 25 7.59 21.82 -27.65
N LYS A 26 6.98 21.61 -28.81
CA LYS A 26 7.70 21.38 -30.08
C LYS A 26 8.39 22.63 -30.61
N ALA A 27 7.80 23.81 -30.40
CA ALA A 27 8.36 25.10 -30.80
C ALA A 27 9.52 25.55 -29.91
N GLY A 28 9.79 24.86 -28.79
CA GLY A 28 10.91 25.16 -27.90
C GLY A 28 10.86 26.58 -27.36
N ALA A 29 9.88 26.90 -26.51
CA ALA A 29 9.81 28.19 -25.83
C ALA A 29 11.03 28.40 -24.92
N LYS A 30 12.09 29.02 -25.45
CA LYS A 30 13.26 29.50 -24.70
C LYS A 30 12.88 30.78 -23.97
N ILE A 31 12.48 30.65 -22.71
CA ILE A 31 12.46 31.78 -21.76
C ILE A 31 13.63 31.56 -20.81
N GLY A 32 14.74 32.24 -21.05
CA GLY A 32 15.91 32.29 -20.16
C GLY A 32 16.66 30.96 -19.95
N GLY A 33 17.78 30.77 -20.64
CA GLY A 33 18.87 29.86 -20.25
C GLY A 33 18.60 28.34 -20.20
N GLY A 34 17.36 27.86 -20.29
CA GLY A 34 17.03 26.43 -20.26
C GLY A 34 15.73 26.09 -21.00
N GLU A 35 15.65 24.86 -21.52
CA GLU A 35 14.43 24.31 -22.10
C GLU A 35 13.37 24.16 -21.00
N THR A 36 12.36 25.01 -21.02
CA THR A 36 11.24 24.93 -20.07
C THR A 36 10.06 24.28 -20.77
N LYS A 37 9.77 23.02 -20.41
CA LYS A 37 8.53 22.35 -20.88
C LYS A 37 7.33 23.08 -20.30
N VAL A 38 6.46 23.58 -21.17
CA VAL A 38 5.16 24.12 -20.77
C VAL A 38 4.24 22.95 -20.45
N LEU A 39 3.81 22.85 -19.20
CA LEU A 39 2.85 21.86 -18.72
C LEU A 39 1.46 22.48 -18.61
N THR A 40 0.39 21.70 -18.83
CA THR A 40 -0.96 22.13 -18.42
C THR A 40 -0.97 22.46 -16.92
N THR A 41 -1.89 23.30 -16.45
CA THR A 41 -2.07 23.52 -15.01
C THR A 41 -2.23 22.21 -14.25
N GLU A 42 -2.96 21.25 -14.81
CA GLU A 42 -3.14 19.91 -14.26
C GLU A 42 -1.84 19.09 -14.24
N ALA A 43 -1.05 19.10 -15.33
CA ALA A 43 0.23 18.39 -15.37
C ALA A 43 1.28 19.05 -14.46
N ARG A 44 1.26 20.38 -14.31
CA ARG A 44 2.06 21.12 -13.33
C ARG A 44 1.66 20.73 -11.92
N LEU A 45 0.36 20.77 -11.60
CA LEU A 45 -0.17 20.39 -10.28
C LEU A 45 0.12 18.91 -9.96
N ALA A 46 -0.07 18.00 -10.91
CA ALA A 46 0.28 16.58 -10.76
C ALA A 46 1.79 16.37 -10.58
N SER A 47 2.64 17.14 -11.30
CA SER A 47 4.10 17.07 -11.14
C SER A 47 4.57 17.61 -9.79
N THR A 48 3.91 18.64 -9.27
CA THR A 48 4.19 19.22 -7.94
C THR A 48 3.70 18.29 -6.84
N ALA A 49 2.48 17.75 -6.94
CA ALA A 49 1.91 16.77 -6.02
C ALA A 49 2.77 15.49 -5.95
N LYS A 50 3.22 14.98 -7.10
CA LYS A 50 4.14 13.84 -7.16
C LYS A 50 5.46 14.08 -6.41
N LYS A 51 5.92 15.34 -6.33
CA LYS A 51 7.13 15.74 -5.59
C LYS A 51 6.88 16.02 -4.10
N THR A 52 5.63 16.14 -3.68
CA THR A 52 5.27 16.47 -2.28
C THR A 52 5.58 15.32 -1.32
N ILE A 53 5.50 14.07 -1.77
CA ILE A 53 5.93 12.91 -0.98
C ILE A 53 7.20 12.33 -1.62
N ALA A 54 8.30 12.35 -0.87
CA ALA A 54 9.56 11.80 -1.34
C ALA A 54 9.48 10.28 -1.49
N SER A 55 10.04 9.77 -2.59
CA SER A 55 10.25 8.34 -2.79
C SER A 55 11.15 7.80 -1.68
N LYS A 56 10.75 6.67 -1.09
CA LYS A 56 11.62 5.87 -0.20
C LYS A 56 12.48 4.89 -0.99
N GLY A 57 12.45 4.92 -2.32
CA GLY A 57 13.17 4.02 -3.22
C GLY A 57 12.59 2.61 -3.29
N HIS A 58 11.33 2.41 -2.88
CA HIS A 58 10.65 1.11 -2.95
C HIS A 58 10.14 0.82 -4.36
N LYS A 59 10.96 0.99 -5.39
CA LYS A 59 10.53 0.80 -6.79
C LYS A 59 9.93 -0.60 -7.02
N PRO A 60 8.92 -0.73 -7.90
CA PRO A 60 8.36 -2.02 -8.31
C PRO A 60 9.41 -3.02 -8.77
N ALA A 61 9.27 -4.26 -8.34
CA ALA A 61 10.16 -5.37 -8.69
C ALA A 61 10.00 -5.73 -10.17
N PRO A 62 11.09 -5.77 -10.96
CA PRO A 62 11.06 -6.30 -12.31
C PRO A 62 10.92 -7.82 -12.27
N LEU A 63 10.57 -8.42 -13.41
CA LEU A 63 10.50 -9.88 -13.56
C LEU A 63 11.80 -10.58 -13.14
N SER A 64 12.97 -10.00 -13.42
CA SER A 64 14.28 -10.55 -13.06
C SER A 64 14.52 -10.67 -11.55
N HIS A 65 13.73 -9.96 -10.73
CA HIS A 65 13.79 -10.04 -9.26
C HIS A 65 12.97 -11.21 -8.71
N TYR A 66 12.13 -11.82 -9.53
CA TYR A 66 11.30 -12.95 -9.16
C TYR A 66 11.97 -14.27 -9.54
N ILE A 67 12.23 -15.09 -8.52
CA ILE A 67 12.68 -16.48 -8.69
C ILE A 67 11.52 -17.38 -8.30
N HIS A 68 10.95 -18.06 -9.29
CA HIS A 68 9.86 -18.99 -9.05
C HIS A 68 10.34 -20.18 -8.20
N LYS A 69 9.50 -20.60 -7.26
CA LYS A 69 9.72 -21.81 -6.46
C LYS A 69 8.69 -22.85 -6.86
N GLU A 70 9.16 -24.02 -7.27
CA GLU A 70 8.30 -25.14 -7.62
C GLU A 70 7.33 -25.48 -6.49
N GLY A 71 6.07 -25.74 -6.85
CA GLY A 71 4.98 -25.99 -5.91
C GLY A 71 4.37 -24.72 -5.30
N TRP A 72 4.93 -23.53 -5.51
CA TRP A 72 4.29 -22.27 -5.10
C TRP A 72 3.50 -21.66 -6.26
N PRO A 73 2.47 -20.85 -5.98
CA PRO A 73 1.75 -20.13 -7.03
C PRO A 73 2.69 -19.28 -7.89
N ASP A 74 2.59 -19.38 -9.21
CA ASP A 74 3.42 -18.59 -10.13
C ASP A 74 2.91 -17.15 -10.22
N LEU A 75 3.74 -16.18 -9.82
CA LEU A 75 3.44 -14.74 -9.90
C LEU A 75 3.44 -14.21 -11.34
N ARG A 76 3.95 -14.98 -12.30
CA ARG A 76 3.93 -14.66 -13.74
C ARG A 76 2.59 -14.99 -14.40
N ALA A 77 1.73 -15.76 -13.73
CA ALA A 77 0.47 -16.23 -14.29
C ALA A 77 -0.48 -15.07 -14.63
N TYR A 78 -0.38 -13.95 -13.92
CA TYR A 78 -1.15 -12.74 -14.21
C TYR A 78 -0.31 -11.70 -14.94
N LYS A 79 -0.71 -11.40 -16.17
CA LYS A 79 -0.08 -10.39 -17.01
C LYS A 79 -1.10 -9.39 -17.53
N LYS A 80 -0.69 -8.15 -17.65
CA LYS A 80 -1.43 -7.07 -18.30
C LYS A 80 -0.56 -6.45 -19.38
N ASP A 81 -1.20 -5.88 -20.38
CA ASP A 81 -0.52 -5.02 -21.34
C ASP A 81 -0.21 -3.67 -20.68
N GLY A 82 1.04 -3.28 -20.77
CA GLY A 82 1.51 -1.97 -20.37
C GLY A 82 1.20 -0.91 -21.42
N PRO A 83 1.42 0.37 -21.09
CA PRO A 83 1.11 1.49 -21.97
C PRO A 83 1.84 1.45 -23.32
N LEU A 84 2.98 0.75 -23.41
CA LEU A 84 3.80 0.62 -24.62
C LEU A 84 3.71 -0.79 -25.22
N GLY A 85 2.72 -1.59 -24.82
CA GLY A 85 2.52 -2.97 -25.28
C GLY A 85 3.43 -4.00 -24.60
N GLU A 86 4.23 -3.60 -23.62
CA GLU A 86 5.05 -4.50 -22.81
C GLU A 86 4.19 -5.33 -21.86
N LYS A 87 4.63 -6.55 -21.52
CA LYS A 87 3.93 -7.35 -20.51
C LYS A 87 4.34 -6.90 -19.11
N ILE A 88 3.35 -6.44 -18.35
CA ILE A 88 3.48 -6.13 -16.92
C ILE A 88 2.98 -7.33 -16.13
N PHE A 89 3.68 -7.67 -15.04
CA PHE A 89 3.29 -8.72 -14.10
C PHE A 89 2.87 -8.06 -12.78
N PRO A 90 1.57 -7.71 -12.59
CA PRO A 90 1.15 -6.87 -11.47
C PRO A 90 1.48 -7.47 -10.10
N ASP A 91 1.39 -8.79 -9.98
CA ASP A 91 1.65 -9.47 -8.71
C ASP A 91 3.13 -9.36 -8.32
N ILE A 92 4.05 -9.42 -9.29
CA ILE A 92 5.48 -9.18 -9.08
C ILE A 92 5.73 -7.68 -8.81
N HIS A 93 5.15 -6.79 -9.63
CA HIS A 93 5.33 -5.35 -9.50
C HIS A 93 4.78 -4.78 -8.19
N SER A 94 3.88 -5.49 -7.52
CA SER A 94 3.40 -5.13 -6.18
C SER A 94 4.52 -5.17 -5.13
N PHE A 95 5.60 -5.95 -5.37
CA PHE A 95 6.74 -6.04 -4.47
C PHE A 95 7.83 -5.03 -4.79
N SER A 96 8.55 -4.59 -3.77
CA SER A 96 9.68 -3.68 -3.90
C SER A 96 10.98 -4.41 -4.25
N ILE A 97 11.79 -3.83 -5.14
CA ILE A 97 13.16 -4.29 -5.44
C ILE A 97 14.09 -4.36 -4.23
N LYS A 98 13.78 -3.64 -3.15
CA LYS A 98 14.68 -3.50 -1.99
C LYS A 98 14.84 -4.78 -1.19
N VAL A 99 13.92 -5.73 -1.32
CA VAL A 99 13.96 -7.01 -0.59
C VAL A 99 13.53 -8.13 -1.55
N PRO A 100 14.14 -9.32 -1.48
CA PRO A 100 13.69 -10.48 -2.26
C PRO A 100 12.22 -10.83 -2.01
N ILE A 101 11.55 -11.32 -3.05
CA ILE A 101 10.22 -11.92 -2.92
C ILE A 101 10.41 -13.35 -2.41
N GLN A 102 9.95 -13.64 -1.20
CA GLN A 102 10.24 -14.90 -0.53
C GLN A 102 9.00 -15.80 -0.50
N PRO A 103 9.11 -17.06 -0.95
CA PRO A 103 8.05 -18.04 -0.75
C PRO A 103 7.99 -18.42 0.73
N LYS A 104 6.80 -18.41 1.32
CA LYS A 104 6.57 -18.80 2.72
C LYS A 104 5.42 -19.80 2.78
N LEU A 105 5.60 -20.86 3.56
CA LEU A 105 4.53 -21.78 3.94
C LEU A 105 4.02 -21.36 5.32
N LEU A 106 2.74 -21.02 5.40
CA LEU A 106 2.07 -20.86 6.68
C LEU A 106 1.35 -22.17 6.99
N LYS A 107 1.91 -22.97 7.88
CA LYS A 107 1.43 -24.33 8.16
C LYS A 107 -0.03 -24.33 8.61
N ALA A 108 -0.77 -25.38 8.26
CA ALA A 108 -2.11 -25.63 8.79
C ALA A 108 -2.14 -25.50 10.33
N GLY A 109 -3.15 -24.81 10.87
CA GLY A 109 -3.31 -24.54 12.29
C GLY A 109 -2.35 -23.51 12.90
N SER A 110 -1.40 -22.96 12.12
CA SER A 110 -0.46 -21.96 12.65
C SER A 110 -1.16 -20.65 13.01
N LYS A 111 -0.86 -20.14 14.21
CA LYS A 111 -1.38 -18.87 14.75
C LYS A 111 -0.56 -17.68 14.26
N VAL A 112 -0.61 -17.44 12.95
CA VAL A 112 0.02 -16.28 12.30
C VAL A 112 -1.11 -15.39 11.77
N PRO A 113 -1.54 -14.37 12.54
CA PRO A 113 -2.68 -13.57 12.13
C PRO A 113 -2.36 -12.78 10.85
N LEU A 114 -3.25 -12.87 9.87
CA LEU A 114 -3.19 -12.08 8.64
C LEU A 114 -4.34 -11.08 8.61
N PHE A 115 -4.01 -9.83 8.30
CA PHE A 115 -4.94 -8.71 8.27
C PHE A 115 -5.16 -8.26 6.83
N ARG A 116 -6.41 -7.92 6.50
CA ARG A 116 -6.75 -7.27 5.23
C ARG A 116 -7.77 -6.18 5.46
N VAL A 117 -7.45 -4.98 5.01
CA VAL A 117 -8.41 -3.87 4.94
C VAL A 117 -9.32 -4.09 3.74
N VAL A 118 -10.62 -3.94 3.95
CA VAL A 118 -11.68 -4.15 2.97
C VAL A 118 -12.64 -2.97 2.96
N GLU A 119 -13.45 -2.89 1.91
CA GLU A 119 -14.57 -1.94 1.87
C GLU A 119 -15.63 -2.32 2.92
N ARG A 120 -16.38 -1.34 3.40
CA ARG A 120 -17.52 -1.58 4.29
C ARG A 120 -18.73 -2.18 3.56
N VAL A 121 -18.91 -1.77 2.29
CA VAL A 121 -19.97 -2.24 1.41
C VAL A 121 -19.35 -3.19 0.39
N ASN A 122 -19.94 -4.39 0.23
CA ASN A 122 -19.44 -5.45 -0.66
C ASN A 122 -17.95 -5.80 -0.45
N PRO A 123 -17.55 -6.21 0.77
CA PRO A 123 -16.16 -6.49 1.11
C PRO A 123 -15.60 -7.67 0.31
N SER A 124 -14.53 -7.42 -0.45
CA SER A 124 -13.71 -8.48 -1.06
C SER A 124 -12.70 -9.02 -0.03
N LYS A 125 -13.15 -10.03 0.75
CA LYS A 125 -12.39 -10.66 1.84
C LYS A 125 -11.20 -11.47 1.34
N SER A 126 -11.37 -12.17 0.23
CA SER A 126 -10.37 -13.08 -0.36
C SER A 126 -9.55 -12.42 -1.48
N GLY A 127 -9.23 -11.12 -1.36
CA GLY A 127 -8.27 -10.49 -2.26
C GLY A 127 -6.83 -10.84 -1.88
N GLY A 128 -5.90 -10.74 -2.83
CA GLY A 128 -4.56 -11.32 -2.67
C GLY A 128 -3.62 -10.60 -1.69
N TYR A 129 -3.88 -9.34 -1.32
CA TYR A 129 -2.96 -8.54 -0.52
C TYR A 129 -3.35 -8.53 0.97
N TRP A 130 -2.47 -9.06 1.80
CA TRP A 130 -2.61 -9.18 3.26
C TRP A 130 -1.38 -8.64 3.99
N ALA A 131 -1.51 -8.37 5.29
CA ALA A 131 -0.42 -7.92 6.14
C ALA A 131 -0.28 -8.82 7.38
N GLU A 132 0.95 -8.98 7.88
CA GLU A 132 1.22 -9.72 9.14
C GLU A 132 0.81 -8.90 10.38
N LYS A 133 0.58 -7.59 10.22
CA LYS A 133 0.15 -6.67 11.27
C LYS A 133 -0.84 -5.66 10.71
N MET A 134 -1.81 -5.25 11.53
CA MET A 134 -2.69 -4.13 11.19
C MET A 134 -1.89 -2.83 11.24
N SER A 135 -2.10 -1.95 10.26
CA SER A 135 -1.54 -0.59 10.30
C SER A 135 -2.07 0.17 11.51
N GLU A 136 -1.28 1.12 12.02
CA GLU A 136 -1.65 1.89 13.21
C GLU A 136 -2.88 2.80 12.97
N ASN A 137 -3.01 3.31 11.74
CA ASN A 137 -4.07 4.21 11.31
C ASN A 137 -4.24 4.18 9.78
N GLY A 138 -5.25 4.90 9.29
CA GLY A 138 -5.59 4.94 7.87
C GLY A 138 -4.49 5.60 7.03
N LYS A 139 -3.80 6.60 7.59
CA LYS A 139 -2.67 7.25 6.92
C LYS A 139 -1.50 6.30 6.69
N ALA A 140 -1.08 5.57 7.72
CA ALA A 140 0.01 4.60 7.63
C ALA A 140 -0.35 3.51 6.62
N TRP A 141 -1.57 2.99 6.68
CA TRP A 141 -2.06 2.04 5.69
C TRP A 141 -1.98 2.57 4.25
N ARG A 142 -2.44 3.80 4.00
CA ARG A 142 -2.36 4.41 2.66
C ARG A 142 -0.93 4.54 2.15
N LEU A 143 -0.04 5.07 2.99
CA LEU A 143 1.30 5.48 2.57
C LEU A 143 2.27 4.32 2.57
N ASP A 144 2.29 3.54 3.66
CA ASP A 144 3.27 2.49 3.88
C ASP A 144 2.84 1.16 3.23
N CYS A 145 1.53 0.93 3.08
CA CYS A 145 1.00 -0.17 2.26
C CYS A 145 0.64 0.22 0.82
N ALA A 146 0.97 1.45 0.41
CA ALA A 146 0.78 1.98 -0.95
C ALA A 146 -0.60 1.73 -1.57
N VAL A 147 -1.69 1.95 -0.81
CA VAL A 147 -3.05 1.67 -1.29
C VAL A 147 -3.69 2.90 -1.93
N LYS A 148 -3.95 2.83 -3.24
CA LYS A 148 -4.63 3.88 -4.00
C LYS A 148 -6.05 4.13 -3.51
N GLY A 149 -6.50 5.37 -3.59
CA GLY A 149 -7.86 5.73 -3.19
C GLY A 149 -8.94 5.04 -4.00
N ALA A 150 -8.69 4.87 -5.31
CA ALA A 150 -9.59 4.14 -6.21
C ALA A 150 -9.73 2.66 -5.86
N TRP A 151 -8.77 2.07 -5.14
CA TRP A 151 -8.77 0.64 -4.84
C TRP A 151 -9.57 0.31 -3.61
N SER A 152 -9.45 1.13 -2.57
CA SER A 152 -10.26 0.99 -1.38
C SER A 152 -10.52 2.35 -0.74
N THR A 153 -11.77 2.59 -0.31
CA THR A 153 -12.10 3.76 0.52
C THR A 153 -11.77 3.58 2.00
N ASN A 154 -11.42 2.35 2.40
CA ASN A 154 -11.35 1.88 3.78
C ASN A 154 -12.69 2.00 4.52
N GLY A 155 -12.97 1.02 5.37
CA GLY A 155 -14.14 1.07 6.24
C GLY A 155 -14.30 -0.17 7.11
N ALA A 156 -13.61 -1.25 6.77
CA ALA A 156 -13.51 -2.42 7.61
C ALA A 156 -12.20 -3.18 7.38
N TYR A 157 -11.96 -4.17 8.23
CA TYR A 157 -10.89 -5.14 8.05
C TYR A 157 -11.38 -6.53 8.41
N VAL A 158 -10.72 -7.54 7.87
CA VAL A 158 -10.87 -8.94 8.27
C VAL A 158 -9.54 -9.45 8.82
N VAL A 159 -9.63 -10.45 9.70
CA VAL A 159 -8.46 -11.10 10.29
C VAL A 159 -8.62 -12.60 10.11
N LEU A 160 -7.67 -13.22 9.43
CA LEU A 160 -7.47 -14.66 9.50
C LEU A 160 -6.52 -14.90 10.68
N ASP A 161 -7.06 -15.25 11.84
CA ASP A 161 -6.33 -15.37 13.10
C ASP A 161 -5.39 -16.59 13.14
N HIS A 162 -5.73 -17.63 12.38
CA HIS A 162 -4.89 -18.80 12.15
C HIS A 162 -5.11 -19.34 10.73
N VAL A 163 -4.12 -20.06 10.20
CA VAL A 163 -4.32 -20.83 8.97
C VAL A 163 -5.25 -22.01 9.27
N PRO A 164 -6.35 -22.22 8.54
CA PRO A 164 -7.28 -23.28 8.86
C PRO A 164 -6.64 -24.66 8.71
N THR A 165 -7.09 -25.60 9.53
CA THR A 165 -6.77 -27.02 9.41
C THR A 165 -7.68 -27.70 8.38
N ILE A 166 -7.24 -28.87 7.88
CA ILE A 166 -8.08 -29.73 7.03
C ILE A 166 -9.41 -30.05 7.72
N ALA A 167 -9.39 -30.38 9.02
CA ALA A 167 -10.58 -30.71 9.80
C ALA A 167 -11.58 -29.54 9.86
N GLU A 168 -11.11 -28.32 10.08
CA GLU A 168 -11.95 -27.12 10.11
C GLU A 168 -12.59 -26.84 8.73
N MET A 169 -11.82 -26.96 7.66
CA MET A 169 -12.34 -26.78 6.29
C MET A 169 -13.38 -27.85 5.95
N ARG A 170 -13.12 -29.13 6.27
CA ARG A 170 -14.06 -30.23 6.03
C ARG A 170 -15.36 -30.08 6.82
N LYS A 171 -15.29 -29.60 8.07
CA LYS A 171 -16.48 -29.31 8.89
C LYS A 171 -17.40 -28.27 8.23
N LEU A 172 -16.85 -27.39 7.38
CA LEU A 172 -17.59 -26.40 6.61
C LEU A 172 -17.99 -26.89 5.20
N GLY A 173 -17.80 -28.18 4.91
CA GLY A 173 -18.08 -28.79 3.61
C GLY A 173 -17.13 -28.35 2.51
N ILE A 174 -15.96 -27.80 2.84
CA ILE A 174 -14.94 -27.40 1.86
C ILE A 174 -14.11 -28.62 1.48
N ARG A 175 -13.95 -28.84 0.17
CA ARG A 175 -13.10 -29.91 -0.36
C ARG A 175 -11.64 -29.47 -0.26
N VAL A 176 -10.82 -30.30 0.38
CA VAL A 176 -9.39 -30.09 0.54
C VAL A 176 -8.68 -31.43 0.48
N SER A 177 -7.54 -31.46 -0.21
CA SER A 177 -6.69 -32.65 -0.34
C SER A 177 -6.13 -33.10 1.02
N ASP A 178 -5.94 -34.41 1.20
CA ASP A 178 -5.38 -34.97 2.43
C ASP A 178 -3.91 -34.59 2.67
N ASP A 179 -3.19 -34.26 1.61
CA ASP A 179 -1.77 -33.83 1.65
C ASP A 179 -1.59 -32.31 1.78
N TRP A 180 -2.67 -31.55 1.97
CA TRP A 180 -2.59 -30.10 2.09
C TRP A 180 -1.85 -29.69 3.38
N ASP A 181 -0.75 -28.95 3.23
CA ASP A 181 0.21 -28.67 4.31
C ASP A 181 0.11 -27.26 4.92
N GLY A 182 -0.64 -26.37 4.26
CA GLY A 182 -0.83 -25.00 4.72
C GLY A 182 -1.03 -24.03 3.58
N LEU A 183 -1.00 -22.74 3.90
CA LEU A 183 -1.18 -21.68 2.93
C LEU A 183 0.16 -21.29 2.29
N ARG A 184 0.24 -21.38 0.95
CA ARG A 184 1.44 -20.98 0.19
C ARG A 184 1.33 -19.53 -0.24
N VAL A 185 2.24 -18.71 0.30
CA VAL A 185 2.22 -17.25 0.11
C VAL A 185 3.55 -16.72 -0.37
N TRP A 186 3.53 -15.50 -0.90
CA TRP A 186 4.72 -14.73 -1.22
C TRP A 186 4.84 -13.54 -0.28
N ARG A 187 6.00 -13.39 0.37
CA ARG A 187 6.27 -12.35 1.35
C ARG A 187 7.34 -11.39 0.83
N GLY A 188 7.16 -10.10 1.03
CA GLY A 188 8.14 -9.09 0.63
C GLY A 188 7.69 -7.68 0.99
N LYS A 189 8.53 -6.70 0.69
CA LYS A 189 8.16 -5.28 0.87
C LYS A 189 7.22 -4.81 -0.24
N ILE A 190 6.32 -3.90 0.07
CA ILE A 190 5.38 -3.29 -0.86
C ILE A 190 6.09 -2.23 -1.69
N ALA A 191 5.84 -2.25 -3.00
CA ALA A 191 6.35 -1.25 -3.93
C ALA A 191 5.66 0.11 -3.77
N GLU A 192 6.38 1.18 -4.09
CA GLU A 192 5.81 2.51 -4.24
C GLU A 192 4.88 2.58 -5.46
N GLN A 193 3.84 3.40 -5.36
CA GLN A 193 2.82 3.53 -6.40
C GLN A 193 2.38 4.98 -6.57
N LEU A 194 1.94 5.34 -7.77
CA LEU A 194 1.30 6.64 -8.01
C LEU A 194 -0.21 6.50 -7.82
N ASP A 195 -0.83 7.33 -7.00
CA ASP A 195 -2.29 7.41 -6.85
C ASP A 195 -2.91 8.18 -8.03
N ASN A 196 -2.79 7.61 -9.22
CA ASN A 196 -3.18 8.19 -10.50
C ASN A 196 -4.51 7.64 -11.07
N GLU A 197 -5.28 6.94 -10.24
CA GLU A 197 -6.54 6.31 -10.64
C GLU A 197 -7.71 7.00 -9.94
N SER A 198 -8.75 7.33 -10.71
CA SER A 198 -10.03 7.82 -10.20
C SER A 198 -11.06 6.68 -10.21
N SER A 199 -12.02 6.72 -9.30
CA SER A 199 -13.15 5.80 -9.26
C SER A 199 -14.45 6.56 -8.99
N LEU A 200 -15.34 6.60 -9.98
CA LEU A 200 -16.65 7.22 -9.85
C LEU A 200 -17.54 6.48 -8.85
N GLU A 201 -17.52 5.15 -8.88
CA GLU A 201 -18.27 4.29 -7.96
C GLU A 201 -17.91 4.57 -6.50
N LYS A 202 -16.63 4.86 -6.23
CA LYS A 202 -16.10 5.07 -4.88
C LYS A 202 -15.97 6.55 -4.51
N GLY A 203 -16.37 7.47 -5.39
CA GLY A 203 -16.21 8.90 -5.19
C GLY A 203 -14.76 9.35 -4.99
N HIS A 204 -13.79 8.62 -5.55
CA HIS A 204 -12.36 8.94 -5.42
C HIS A 204 -11.83 9.63 -6.67
N GLN A 205 -11.12 10.73 -6.49
CA GLN A 205 -10.36 11.40 -7.54
C GLN A 205 -8.87 11.14 -7.34
N ALA A 206 -8.17 10.80 -8.42
CA ALA A 206 -6.73 10.61 -8.42
C ALA A 206 -6.01 11.81 -7.80
N THR A 207 -5.18 11.58 -6.78
CA THR A 207 -4.38 12.64 -6.15
C THR A 207 -3.06 12.90 -6.87
N ASN A 208 -2.61 11.96 -7.71
CA ASN A 208 -1.29 11.91 -8.34
C ASN A 208 -0.12 11.96 -7.34
N LEU A 209 -0.39 11.66 -6.06
CA LEU A 209 0.64 11.55 -5.04
C LEU A 209 1.40 10.24 -5.18
N LEU A 210 2.71 10.29 -4.88
CA LEU A 210 3.49 9.07 -4.70
C LEU A 210 3.17 8.46 -3.33
N LEU A 211 2.67 7.24 -3.34
CA LEU A 211 2.53 6.39 -2.17
C LEU A 211 3.84 5.62 -2.00
N PRO A 212 4.64 5.88 -0.95
CA PRO A 212 6.03 5.43 -0.90
C PRO A 212 6.19 3.93 -0.59
N GLY A 213 5.15 3.27 -0.09
CA GLY A 213 5.20 1.86 0.28
C GLY A 213 6.25 1.55 1.35
N GLY A 214 6.70 0.30 1.33
CA GLY A 214 7.82 -0.19 2.15
C GLY A 214 7.45 -1.12 3.30
N ASP A 215 6.17 -1.22 3.66
CA ASP A 215 5.70 -2.23 4.62
C ASP A 215 5.79 -3.64 4.04
N ILE A 216 5.70 -4.65 4.92
CA ILE A 216 5.69 -6.05 4.52
C ILE A 216 4.27 -6.44 4.11
N GLN A 217 4.15 -7.00 2.91
CA GLN A 217 2.95 -7.69 2.46
C GLN A 217 3.12 -9.21 2.43
N ILE A 218 1.99 -9.88 2.59
CA ILE A 218 1.76 -11.27 2.26
C ILE A 218 0.82 -11.30 1.05
N PHE A 219 1.32 -11.77 -0.08
CA PHE A 219 0.52 -12.01 -1.27
C PHE A 219 0.06 -13.46 -1.31
N ILE A 220 -1.25 -13.64 -1.40
CA ILE A 220 -1.92 -14.94 -1.48
C ILE A 220 -2.59 -15.02 -2.85
N ASN A 221 -2.08 -15.88 -3.73
CA ASN A 221 -2.72 -16.11 -5.02
C ASN A 221 -3.88 -17.08 -4.85
N PHE A 222 -5.10 -16.56 -4.65
CA PHE A 222 -6.30 -17.38 -4.53
C PHE A 222 -6.83 -17.91 -5.88
N ARG A 223 -6.14 -17.64 -7.00
CA ARG A 223 -6.41 -18.33 -8.28
C ARG A 223 -5.69 -19.68 -8.36
N ASP A 224 -4.72 -19.91 -7.49
CA ASP A 224 -3.99 -21.17 -7.43
C ASP A 224 -4.83 -22.25 -6.72
N PRO A 225 -4.97 -23.45 -7.31
CA PRO A 225 -5.76 -24.53 -6.72
C PRO A 225 -5.37 -24.89 -5.28
N HIS A 226 -4.09 -24.77 -4.93
CA HIS A 226 -3.62 -25.07 -3.58
C HIS A 226 -4.18 -24.12 -2.51
N ASN A 227 -4.47 -22.88 -2.88
CA ASN A 227 -4.99 -21.85 -1.98
C ASN A 227 -6.53 -21.68 -2.05
N LEU A 228 -7.20 -22.29 -3.03
CA LEU A 228 -8.66 -22.19 -3.20
C LEU A 228 -9.47 -22.61 -1.96
N PRO A 229 -9.14 -23.71 -1.25
CA PRO A 229 -9.88 -24.09 -0.03
C PRO A 229 -9.86 -22.99 1.04
N VAL A 230 -8.75 -22.27 1.17
CA VAL A 230 -8.63 -21.17 2.14
C VAL A 230 -9.43 -19.94 1.69
N LYS A 231 -9.54 -19.69 0.37
CA LYS A 231 -10.48 -18.67 -0.15
C LYS A 231 -11.91 -18.96 0.30
N GLU A 232 -12.38 -20.19 0.08
CA GLU A 232 -13.73 -20.61 0.50
C GLU A 232 -13.93 -20.51 2.01
N TYR A 233 -12.92 -20.89 2.79
CA TYR A 233 -12.93 -20.76 4.24
C TYR A 233 -13.08 -19.29 4.67
N ILE A 234 -12.28 -18.40 4.08
CA ILE A 234 -12.32 -16.96 4.34
C ILE A 234 -13.70 -16.39 4.03
N ASP A 235 -14.25 -16.73 2.86
CA ASP A 235 -15.53 -16.20 2.39
C ASP A 235 -16.69 -16.67 3.30
N LYS A 236 -16.61 -17.88 3.89
CA LYS A 236 -17.62 -18.44 4.79
C LYS A 236 -17.54 -17.92 6.23
N ILE A 237 -16.34 -17.75 6.78
CA ILE A 237 -16.19 -17.57 8.25
C ILE A 237 -15.75 -16.17 8.67
N LEU A 238 -15.02 -15.44 7.83
CA LEU A 238 -14.47 -14.15 8.26
C LEU A 238 -15.56 -13.09 8.31
N LYS A 239 -15.62 -12.39 9.44
CA LYS A 239 -16.49 -11.24 9.65
C LYS A 239 -15.66 -9.97 9.66
N GLU A 240 -16.25 -8.93 9.09
CA GLU A 240 -15.69 -7.60 8.99
C GLU A 240 -15.73 -6.91 10.35
N LYS A 241 -14.66 -6.21 10.69
CA LYS A 241 -14.56 -5.36 11.87
C LYS A 241 -14.31 -3.92 11.42
N PRO A 242 -14.93 -2.91 12.05
CA PRO A 242 -14.70 -1.53 11.64
C PRO A 242 -13.27 -1.10 11.97
N THR A 243 -12.62 -0.39 11.04
CA THR A 243 -11.28 0.18 11.30
C THR A 243 -11.35 1.41 12.19
N ASN A 244 -12.45 2.16 12.14
CA ASN A 244 -12.65 3.46 12.81
C ASN A 244 -11.59 4.53 12.44
N TRP A 245 -10.91 4.36 11.29
CA TRP A 245 -9.92 5.32 10.83
C TRP A 245 -10.56 6.49 10.10
N ASN A 246 -10.32 7.70 10.60
CA ASN A 246 -10.84 8.95 10.02
C ASN A 246 -9.80 9.69 9.16
N ASP A 247 -8.56 9.21 9.13
CA ASP A 247 -7.39 9.83 8.50
C ASP A 247 -6.92 9.11 7.21
N SER A 248 -7.73 8.16 6.71
CA SER A 248 -7.42 7.38 5.52
C SER A 248 -7.60 8.14 4.20
N LYS A 249 -8.21 9.33 4.23
CA LYS A 249 -8.31 10.21 3.06
C LYS A 249 -7.10 11.13 3.03
N ILE A 250 -6.27 10.99 2.01
CA ILE A 250 -5.14 11.90 1.80
C ILE A 250 -5.70 13.21 1.23
N PRO A 251 -5.36 14.39 1.80
CA PRO A 251 -5.83 15.68 1.28
C PRO A 251 -5.49 15.86 -0.20
N THR A 252 -6.44 16.37 -0.97
CA THR A 252 -6.34 16.58 -2.42
C THR A 252 -5.73 17.93 -2.79
N GLN A 253 -5.62 18.88 -1.85
CA GLN A 253 -5.09 20.22 -2.08
C GLN A 253 -3.67 20.37 -1.54
N SER A 254 -2.81 21.03 -2.31
CA SER A 254 -1.37 21.15 -2.03
C SER A 254 -1.04 21.88 -0.72
N GLU A 255 -1.80 22.90 -0.35
CA GLU A 255 -1.58 23.71 0.85
C GLU A 255 -1.94 22.95 2.13
N THR A 256 -3.09 22.26 2.15
CA THR A 256 -3.47 21.37 3.25
C THR A 256 -2.55 20.16 3.36
N MET A 257 -1.93 19.74 2.27
CA MET A 257 -0.94 18.66 2.25
C MET A 257 0.41 19.10 2.82
N VAL A 258 0.91 20.29 2.49
CA VAL A 258 2.13 20.86 3.08
C VAL A 258 1.94 21.07 4.58
N GLU A 259 0.82 21.67 5.00
CA GLU A 259 0.51 21.89 6.42
C GLU A 259 0.39 20.56 7.20
N TYR A 260 -0.19 19.53 6.58
CA TYR A 260 -0.28 18.19 7.13
C TYR A 260 1.08 17.49 7.27
N LEU A 261 1.98 17.66 6.29
CA LEU A 261 3.33 17.11 6.33
C LEU A 261 4.21 17.84 7.35
N GLU A 262 4.12 19.17 7.42
CA GLU A 262 4.82 19.98 8.43
C GLU A 262 4.37 19.64 9.86
N LYS A 263 3.07 19.46 10.08
CA LYS A 263 2.54 18.99 11.39
C LYS A 263 3.06 17.59 11.73
N ARG A 264 3.18 16.68 10.74
CA ARG A 264 3.69 15.32 10.94
C ARG A 264 5.18 15.27 11.26
N GLU A 265 6.02 16.04 10.55
CA GLU A 265 7.45 16.11 10.83
C GLU A 265 7.71 16.69 12.23
N ARG A 266 6.91 17.69 12.63
CA ARG A 266 6.94 18.21 14.00
C ARG A 266 6.53 17.11 15.01
N SER A 267 5.44 16.38 14.79
CA SER A 267 5.00 15.31 15.70
C SER A 267 5.99 14.14 15.81
N ALA A 268 6.61 13.69 14.72
CA ALA A 268 7.61 12.62 14.75
C ALA A 268 8.89 13.03 15.49
N LYS A 269 9.34 14.29 15.30
CA LYS A 269 10.45 14.86 16.07
C LYS A 269 10.12 14.99 17.55
N ILE A 270 8.90 15.38 17.91
CA ILE A 270 8.44 15.47 19.30
C ILE A 270 8.40 14.09 19.98
N VAL A 271 7.95 13.03 19.28
CA VAL A 271 7.92 11.66 19.83
C VAL A 271 9.34 11.12 20.05
N GLN A 272 10.24 11.30 19.09
CA GLN A 272 11.65 10.90 19.24
C GLN A 272 12.35 11.69 20.36
N GLN A 273 12.16 13.01 20.42
CA GLN A 273 12.70 13.83 21.50
C GLN A 273 12.13 13.42 22.87
N GLY A 274 10.83 13.10 22.95
CA GLY A 274 10.20 12.60 24.17
C GLY A 274 10.62 11.19 24.59
N GLN A 275 11.08 10.34 23.66
CA GLN A 275 11.68 9.04 23.97
C GLN A 275 13.14 9.18 24.41
N VAL A 276 13.91 10.07 23.77
CA VAL A 276 15.29 10.39 24.16
C VAL A 276 15.32 11.03 25.55
N LEU A 277 14.44 11.99 25.84
CA LEU A 277 14.33 12.62 27.18
C LEU A 277 13.94 11.61 28.27
N ARG A 278 13.04 10.66 27.97
CA ARG A 278 12.69 9.58 28.90
C ARG A 278 13.82 8.58 29.10
N GLY A 279 14.58 8.27 28.05
CA GLY A 279 15.77 7.43 28.12
C GLY A 279 16.89 8.08 28.93
N ILE A 280 17.11 9.39 28.78
CA ILE A 280 18.09 10.15 29.58
C ILE A 280 17.67 10.15 31.05
N SER A 281 16.39 10.43 31.35
CA SER A 281 15.87 10.46 32.72
C SER A 281 15.99 9.11 33.45
N SER A 282 15.81 7.98 32.77
CA SER A 282 15.98 6.65 33.38
C SER A 282 17.46 6.30 33.63
N THR A 283 18.38 6.68 32.74
CA THR A 283 19.83 6.54 32.98
C THR A 283 20.32 7.42 34.13
N THR A 284 19.79 8.65 34.27
CA THR A 284 20.19 9.53 35.37
C THR A 284 19.69 9.00 36.71
N ARG A 285 18.47 8.43 36.80
CA ARG A 285 17.97 7.77 38.02
C ARG A 285 18.81 6.55 38.41
N ALA A 286 19.13 5.68 37.45
CA ALA A 286 19.96 4.50 37.71
C ALA A 286 21.40 4.85 38.13
N GLY A 287 21.96 5.94 37.59
CA GLY A 287 23.29 6.44 37.99
C GLY A 287 23.32 7.00 39.42
N VAL A 288 22.24 7.65 39.87
CA VAL A 288 22.13 8.19 41.24
C VAL A 288 21.92 7.05 42.26
N GLU A 289 21.10 6.04 41.94
CA GLU A 289 20.91 4.87 42.82
C GLU A 289 22.19 4.02 42.95
N TYR A 290 22.97 3.86 41.87
CA TYR A 290 24.25 3.15 41.92
C TYR A 290 25.31 3.88 42.75
N GLN A 291 25.33 5.22 42.74
CA GLN A 291 26.25 6.00 43.57
C GLN A 291 25.83 6.03 45.05
N GLN A 292 24.53 6.00 45.34
CA GLN A 292 24.05 5.91 46.72
C GLN A 292 24.39 4.55 47.35
N ASN A 293 24.20 3.43 46.63
CA ASN A 293 24.53 2.10 47.17
C ASN A 293 26.04 1.87 47.39
N LYS A 294 26.91 2.46 46.56
CA LYS A 294 28.37 2.40 46.78
C LYS A 294 28.86 3.19 48.00
N GLN A 295 28.10 4.19 48.47
CA GLN A 295 28.43 4.92 49.69
C GLN A 295 27.96 4.21 50.95
N THR A 296 26.91 3.39 50.88
CA THR A 296 26.41 2.60 52.01
C THR A 296 27.22 1.33 52.28
N GLU A 297 27.85 0.72 51.26
CA GLU A 297 28.72 -0.46 51.43
C GLU A 297 30.14 -0.14 51.95
N LYS A 298 30.49 1.14 52.10
CA LYS A 298 31.78 1.62 52.63
C LYS A 298 31.71 2.14 54.08
N ARG A 299 30.69 1.76 54.84
CA ARG A 299 30.58 2.05 56.28
C ARG A 299 30.55 0.78 57.09
#